data_AF-Q9N4B3-F1
#
_entry.id   AF-Q9N4B3-F1
#
_cell.length_a   1.000
_cell.length_b   1.000
_cell.length_c   1.000
_cell.angle_alpha   90.00
_cell.angle_beta   90.00
_cell.angle_gamma   90.00
#
_symmetry.space_group_name_H-M   'P 1'
#
loop_
_entity.id
_entity.type
_entity.pdbx_description
1 polymer ?
#
loop_
_entity_poly.entity_id
_entity_poly.type
_entity_poly.pdbx_seq_one_letter_code
_entity_poly.pdbx_strand_id
1 'polypeptide(L)'
;MLVWGIPNTTNNTQVNTSLTWDGCLTACFYSPACVMAWQNDSTCYNYAFYYVDYVSRTTSANESVVAFKVNSPNGTCPTGAIPPTFDNQNATGHLYVNDYPPYFPYHSDYSIYATPTGWKISSRMNHSCIDMTDVIVRADNSMVCLMTFRTSTAGSFSYNRSLELCKSKGVDALFGAVYPEDFEQLAEIGERERNETANRNTYARIDGIRTKACQSTPRTPYCMSPKGFTFLSSVPTFEHYNWVTNSSAMATANDNCLVLVFNGNNAVKVDVKSCEGNFNPLPAQFFVCSRPAWEN
;
A
#
# COMPACT_ATOMS: atom_id res chain seq x y z
N MET A 1 -19.45 4.25 -21.85
CA MET A 1 -20.44 3.75 -22.84
C MET A 1 -21.83 4.11 -22.39
N LEU A 2 -22.69 4.61 -23.29
CA LEU A 2 -24.00 5.15 -22.94
C LEU A 2 -25.14 4.18 -23.27
N VAL A 3 -26.14 4.08 -22.37
CA VAL A 3 -27.39 3.33 -22.56
C VAL A 3 -28.56 4.07 -21.90
N TRP A 4 -29.78 3.75 -22.30
CA TRP A 4 -30.97 4.14 -21.54
C TRP A 4 -31.16 3.19 -20.36
N GLY A 5 -31.15 3.73 -19.15
CA GLY A 5 -31.36 2.93 -17.96
C GLY A 5 -31.63 3.75 -16.70
N ILE A 6 -32.12 3.06 -15.67
CA ILE A 6 -32.35 3.61 -14.33
C ILE A 6 -31.63 2.72 -13.32
N PRO A 7 -30.66 3.23 -12.56
CA PRO A 7 -30.07 2.53 -11.42
C PRO A 7 -31.15 2.21 -10.37
N ASN A 8 -31.02 1.08 -9.69
CA ASN A 8 -31.98 0.67 -8.66
C ASN A 8 -31.88 1.47 -7.35
N THR A 9 -30.86 2.31 -7.19
CA THR A 9 -30.64 3.12 -5.98
C THR A 9 -29.89 4.42 -6.31
N THR A 10 -30.09 5.43 -5.47
CA THR A 10 -29.30 6.68 -5.42
C THR A 10 -28.43 6.78 -4.16
N ASN A 11 -28.45 5.75 -3.30
CA ASN A 11 -27.77 5.80 -2.00
C ASN A 11 -26.26 5.93 -2.17
N ASN A 12 -25.64 6.79 -1.36
CA ASN A 12 -24.18 7.04 -1.33
C ASN A 12 -23.57 7.44 -2.68
N THR A 13 -24.38 7.98 -3.59
CA THR A 13 -23.92 8.52 -4.87
C THR A 13 -23.45 9.96 -4.71
N GLN A 14 -22.51 10.37 -5.54
CA GLN A 14 -22.17 11.78 -5.66
C GLN A 14 -23.20 12.46 -6.56
N VAL A 15 -23.98 13.38 -5.99
CA VAL A 15 -25.05 14.09 -6.69
C VAL A 15 -24.60 15.51 -7.02
N ASN A 16 -24.79 15.93 -8.27
CA ASN A 16 -24.52 17.29 -8.69
C ASN A 16 -25.57 17.79 -9.68
N THR A 17 -26.29 18.85 -9.31
CA THR A 17 -27.35 19.46 -10.13
C THR A 17 -26.85 20.57 -11.05
N SER A 18 -25.58 20.96 -10.93
CA SER A 18 -24.97 22.06 -11.70
C SER A 18 -24.15 21.58 -12.91
N LEU A 19 -23.88 20.28 -13.02
CA LEU A 19 -23.08 19.72 -14.12
C LEU A 19 -23.95 19.46 -15.36
N THR A 20 -23.42 19.84 -16.53
CA THR A 20 -23.89 19.30 -17.79
C THR A 20 -23.62 17.80 -17.87
N TRP A 21 -24.23 17.10 -18.82
CA TRP A 21 -23.96 15.68 -19.03
C TRP A 21 -22.47 15.40 -19.29
N ASP A 22 -21.83 16.19 -20.15
CA ASP A 22 -20.39 16.06 -20.42
C ASP A 22 -19.55 16.32 -19.16
N GLY A 23 -19.96 17.28 -18.32
CA GLY A 23 -19.34 17.51 -17.01
C GLY A 23 -19.49 16.32 -16.07
N CYS A 24 -20.66 15.66 -16.08
CA CYS A 24 -20.94 14.46 -15.31
C CYS A 24 -20.02 13.30 -15.73
N LEU A 25 -19.94 13.04 -17.04
CA LEU A 25 -19.08 12.03 -17.63
C LEU A 25 -17.61 12.28 -17.30
N THR A 26 -17.18 13.54 -17.43
CA THR A 26 -15.80 13.97 -17.14
C THR A 26 -15.45 13.74 -15.67
N ALA A 27 -16.36 14.10 -14.75
CA ALA A 27 -16.19 13.87 -13.33
C ALA A 27 -16.04 12.37 -12.99
N CYS A 28 -16.86 11.50 -13.59
CA CYS A 28 -16.73 10.05 -13.40
C CYS A 28 -15.46 9.48 -14.04
N PHE A 29 -15.07 9.99 -15.22
CA PHE A 29 -13.88 9.53 -15.92
C PHE A 29 -12.61 9.78 -15.09
N TYR A 30 -12.48 10.98 -14.50
CA TYR A 30 -11.33 11.33 -13.68
C TYR A 30 -11.42 10.88 -12.22
N SER A 31 -12.60 10.53 -11.71
CA SER A 31 -12.74 9.92 -10.40
C SER A 31 -12.20 8.48 -10.41
N PRO A 32 -11.20 8.14 -9.56
CA PRO A 32 -10.62 6.80 -9.51
C PRO A 32 -11.63 5.71 -9.12
N ALA A 33 -12.57 6.02 -8.22
CA ALA A 33 -13.55 5.07 -7.71
C ALA A 33 -14.82 4.94 -8.57
N CYS A 34 -15.08 5.88 -9.48
CA CYS A 34 -16.33 5.91 -10.25
C CYS A 34 -16.36 4.82 -11.33
N VAL A 35 -17.48 4.10 -11.41
CA VAL A 35 -17.76 3.09 -12.44
C VAL A 35 -18.92 3.44 -13.35
N MET A 36 -19.80 4.34 -12.91
CA MET A 36 -21.02 4.67 -13.64
C MET A 36 -21.46 6.11 -13.35
N ALA A 37 -21.84 6.82 -14.41
CA ALA A 37 -22.52 8.10 -14.34
C ALA A 37 -23.98 7.91 -14.79
N TRP A 38 -24.91 8.64 -14.18
CA TRP A 38 -26.32 8.62 -14.53
C TRP A 38 -26.84 10.05 -14.54
N GLN A 39 -27.67 10.37 -15.53
CA GLN A 39 -28.38 11.62 -15.58
C GLN A 39 -29.89 11.38 -15.58
N ASN A 40 -30.58 12.09 -14.69
CA ASN A 40 -32.03 12.15 -14.62
C ASN A 40 -32.47 13.60 -14.40
N ASP A 41 -33.34 14.14 -15.26
CA ASP A 41 -33.91 15.48 -15.14
C ASP A 41 -32.84 16.58 -14.85
N SER A 42 -31.73 16.55 -15.59
CA SER A 42 -30.55 17.43 -15.43
C SER A 42 -29.68 17.18 -14.18
N THR A 43 -30.05 16.26 -13.30
CA THR A 43 -29.22 15.90 -12.14
C THR A 43 -28.20 14.83 -12.55
N CYS A 44 -26.93 15.08 -12.26
CA CYS A 44 -25.83 14.13 -12.41
C CYS A 44 -25.65 13.30 -11.14
N TYR A 45 -25.49 11.98 -11.33
CA TYR A 45 -25.17 11.02 -10.29
C TYR A 45 -23.93 10.23 -10.69
N ASN A 46 -22.89 10.25 -9.87
CA ASN A 46 -21.71 9.40 -10.06
C ASN A 46 -21.66 8.31 -8.99
N TYR A 47 -21.45 7.08 -9.44
CA TYR A 47 -21.50 5.88 -8.63
C TYR A 47 -20.12 5.26 -8.50
N ALA A 48 -19.69 5.05 -7.26
CA ALA A 48 -18.60 4.14 -6.96
C ALA A 48 -19.05 2.67 -7.08
N PHE A 49 -18.11 1.77 -7.32
CA PHE A 49 -18.37 0.35 -7.61
C PHE A 49 -19.11 -0.45 -6.52
N TYR A 50 -19.22 0.07 -5.29
CA TYR A 50 -19.96 -0.56 -4.20
C TYR A 50 -21.44 -0.19 -4.15
N TYR A 51 -21.82 0.94 -4.78
CA TYR A 51 -23.12 1.56 -4.56
C TYR A 51 -24.10 1.31 -5.71
N VAL A 52 -23.68 0.57 -6.73
CA VAL A 52 -24.54 0.12 -7.82
C VAL A 52 -24.33 -1.37 -8.06
N ASP A 53 -25.43 -2.11 -7.93
CA ASP A 53 -25.52 -3.54 -8.23
C ASP A 53 -26.35 -3.79 -9.49
N TYR A 54 -27.33 -2.93 -9.79
CA TYR A 54 -28.26 -3.15 -10.90
C TYR A 54 -28.73 -1.87 -11.60
N VAL A 55 -28.83 -1.94 -12.93
CA VAL A 55 -29.42 -0.89 -13.79
C VAL A 55 -30.52 -1.51 -14.63
N SER A 56 -31.75 -1.04 -14.46
CA SER A 56 -32.89 -1.44 -15.28
C SER A 56 -32.79 -0.83 -16.67
N ARG A 57 -33.04 -1.62 -17.71
CA ARG A 57 -33.08 -1.13 -19.10
C ARG A 57 -34.33 -0.29 -19.32
N THR A 58 -34.16 0.87 -19.93
CA THR A 58 -35.27 1.77 -20.28
C THR A 58 -35.19 2.18 -21.76
N THR A 59 -36.03 3.13 -22.15
CA THR A 59 -36.01 3.74 -23.49
C THR A 59 -35.79 5.24 -23.38
N SER A 60 -35.60 5.91 -24.52
CA SER A 60 -35.50 7.37 -24.56
C SER A 60 -36.71 8.09 -23.98
N ALA A 61 -37.88 7.45 -23.93
CA ALA A 61 -39.09 8.03 -23.32
C ALA A 61 -38.95 8.26 -21.81
N ASN A 62 -37.96 7.65 -21.15
CA ASN A 62 -37.67 7.85 -19.73
C ASN A 62 -36.70 9.00 -19.49
N GLU A 63 -36.08 9.59 -20.53
CA GLU A 63 -35.10 10.68 -20.42
C GLU A 63 -33.94 10.39 -19.43
N SER A 64 -33.62 9.10 -19.27
CA SER A 64 -32.76 8.59 -18.20
C SER A 64 -31.59 7.82 -18.80
N VAL A 65 -30.42 8.47 -18.83
CA VAL A 65 -29.22 7.98 -19.53
C VAL A 65 -28.14 7.59 -18.53
N VAL A 66 -27.58 6.40 -18.73
CA VAL A 66 -26.51 5.82 -17.92
C VAL A 66 -25.27 5.66 -18.77
N ALA A 67 -24.12 6.01 -18.21
CA ALA A 67 -22.83 5.75 -18.80
C ALA A 67 -21.96 4.86 -17.90
N PHE A 68 -21.49 3.73 -18.42
CA PHE A 68 -20.53 2.87 -17.73
C PHE A 68 -19.10 3.22 -18.11
N LYS A 69 -18.23 3.29 -17.10
CA LYS A 69 -16.77 3.24 -17.27
C LYS A 69 -16.39 1.79 -17.50
N VAL A 70 -15.48 1.56 -18.45
CA VAL A 70 -15.08 0.23 -18.91
C VAL A 70 -13.63 0.30 -19.40
N ASN A 71 -12.96 -0.84 -19.42
CA ASN A 71 -11.63 -0.95 -20.01
C ASN A 71 -11.68 -0.65 -21.51
N SER A 72 -10.67 0.06 -21.98
CA SER A 72 -10.47 0.40 -23.39
C SER A 72 -9.07 -0.04 -23.81
N PRO A 73 -8.87 -1.34 -24.11
CA PRO A 73 -7.58 -1.84 -24.58
C PRO A 73 -7.14 -1.02 -25.80
N ASN A 74 -5.89 -0.56 -25.82
CA ASN A 74 -5.32 0.27 -26.89
C ASN A 74 -6.07 1.60 -27.15
N GLY A 75 -6.88 2.08 -26.20
CA GLY A 75 -7.68 3.29 -26.36
C GLY A 75 -8.86 3.15 -27.31
N THR A 76 -9.17 1.93 -27.78
CA THR A 76 -10.30 1.67 -28.67
C THR A 76 -11.56 1.31 -27.88
N CYS A 77 -12.68 1.98 -28.21
CA CYS A 77 -13.97 1.61 -27.65
C CYS A 77 -14.40 0.21 -28.13
N PRO A 78 -14.90 -0.65 -27.23
CA PRO A 78 -15.55 -1.90 -27.61
C PRO A 78 -16.72 -1.68 -28.60
N THR A 79 -16.90 -2.63 -29.52
CA THR A 79 -17.86 -2.56 -30.63
C THR A 79 -18.83 -3.75 -30.61
N GLY A 80 -20.07 -3.54 -31.07
CA GLY A 80 -21.10 -4.57 -31.27
C GLY A 80 -22.52 -4.00 -31.10
N ALA A 81 -23.55 -4.85 -31.13
CA ALA A 81 -24.94 -4.38 -31.20
C ALA A 81 -25.55 -3.99 -29.84
N ILE A 82 -25.06 -4.54 -28.73
CA ILE A 82 -25.71 -4.45 -27.41
C ILE A 82 -24.77 -3.77 -26.40
N PRO A 83 -24.78 -2.43 -26.27
CA PRO A 83 -24.03 -1.79 -25.20
C PRO A 83 -24.63 -2.09 -23.81
N PRO A 84 -23.82 -2.08 -22.73
CA PRO A 84 -22.36 -2.03 -22.75
C PRO A 84 -21.73 -3.43 -22.99
N THR A 85 -22.52 -4.50 -23.02
CA THR A 85 -22.07 -5.90 -23.18
C THR A 85 -22.16 -6.35 -24.64
N PHE A 86 -21.29 -5.81 -25.49
CA PHE A 86 -21.35 -5.99 -26.94
C PHE A 86 -21.32 -7.46 -27.32
N ASP A 87 -22.33 -7.89 -28.08
CA ASP A 87 -22.47 -9.26 -28.59
C ASP A 87 -22.42 -10.32 -27.46
N ASN A 88 -23.06 -10.00 -26.32
CA ASN A 88 -23.12 -10.82 -25.10
C ASN A 88 -21.76 -11.07 -24.41
N GLN A 89 -20.74 -10.29 -24.75
CA GLN A 89 -19.49 -10.26 -23.99
C GLN A 89 -19.63 -9.33 -22.78
N ASN A 90 -19.20 -9.79 -21.61
CA ASN A 90 -19.23 -8.95 -20.43
C ASN A 90 -18.26 -7.77 -20.60
N ALA A 91 -18.74 -6.56 -20.30
CA ALA A 91 -17.84 -5.43 -20.18
C ALA A 91 -17.11 -5.53 -18.84
N THR A 92 -15.82 -5.23 -18.86
CA THR A 92 -14.99 -5.26 -17.65
C THR A 92 -14.35 -3.90 -17.41
N GLY A 93 -13.97 -3.65 -16.17
CA GLY A 93 -13.21 -2.48 -15.80
C GLY A 93 -12.27 -2.78 -14.64
N HIS A 94 -11.18 -2.02 -14.57
CA HIS A 94 -10.21 -2.08 -13.49
C HIS A 94 -10.05 -0.70 -12.87
N LEU A 95 -10.10 -0.63 -11.55
CA LEU A 95 -9.87 0.59 -10.78
C LEU A 95 -8.63 0.43 -9.90
N TYR A 96 -7.88 1.51 -9.77
CA TYR A 96 -6.91 1.71 -8.71
C TYR A 96 -7.32 2.95 -7.94
N VAL A 97 -7.63 2.79 -6.65
CA VAL A 97 -8.13 3.87 -5.79
C VAL A 97 -7.09 4.13 -4.69
N ASN A 98 -6.63 5.38 -4.60
CA ASN A 98 -5.63 5.87 -3.63
C ASN A 98 -6.01 7.27 -3.08
N ASP A 99 -7.15 7.81 -3.49
CA ASP A 99 -7.62 9.16 -3.10
C ASP A 99 -8.57 9.12 -1.90
N TYR A 100 -8.66 8.00 -1.18
CA TYR A 100 -9.57 7.83 -0.06
C TYR A 100 -8.86 7.67 1.31
N PRO A 101 -8.07 8.67 1.79
CA PRO A 101 -7.62 8.69 3.18
C PRO A 101 -8.82 8.59 4.15
N PRO A 102 -8.71 7.86 5.27
CA PRO A 102 -7.49 7.24 5.82
C PRO A 102 -7.24 5.80 5.35
N TYR A 103 -7.90 5.34 4.29
CA TYR A 103 -7.80 3.95 3.84
C TYR A 103 -6.59 3.71 2.94
N PHE A 104 -6.01 2.52 3.04
CA PHE A 104 -4.95 2.10 2.13
C PHE A 104 -5.48 1.91 0.71
N PRO A 105 -4.59 2.01 -0.30
CA PRO A 105 -4.99 1.83 -1.69
C PRO A 105 -5.62 0.47 -1.94
N TYR A 106 -6.47 0.38 -2.95
CA TYR A 106 -7.05 -0.89 -3.34
C TYR A 106 -7.26 -0.95 -4.86
N HIS A 107 -7.21 -2.17 -5.39
CA HIS A 107 -7.69 -2.46 -6.73
C HIS A 107 -9.13 -2.96 -6.67
N SER A 108 -9.90 -2.66 -7.72
CA SER A 108 -11.23 -3.23 -7.90
C SER A 108 -11.42 -3.62 -9.35
N ASP A 109 -11.55 -4.93 -9.58
CA ASP A 109 -11.99 -5.46 -10.86
C ASP A 109 -13.50 -5.56 -10.84
N TYR A 110 -14.17 -5.04 -11.87
CA TYR A 110 -15.61 -5.15 -11.99
C TYR A 110 -16.01 -5.63 -13.38
N SER A 111 -17.18 -6.24 -13.42
CA SER A 111 -17.78 -6.79 -14.62
C SER A 111 -19.25 -6.39 -14.69
N ILE A 112 -19.70 -6.09 -15.90
CA ILE A 112 -21.06 -5.71 -16.22
C ILE A 112 -21.63 -6.82 -17.11
N TYR A 113 -22.76 -7.38 -16.70
CA TYR A 113 -23.42 -8.51 -17.36
C TYR A 113 -24.81 -8.08 -17.81
N ALA A 114 -25.19 -8.42 -19.04
CA ALA A 114 -26.56 -8.26 -19.47
C ALA A 114 -27.47 -9.26 -18.76
N THR A 115 -28.63 -8.78 -18.34
CA THR A 115 -29.77 -9.59 -17.93
C THR A 115 -30.93 -9.34 -18.92
N PRO A 116 -32.02 -10.14 -18.85
CA PRO A 116 -33.20 -9.89 -19.68
C PRO A 116 -33.77 -8.48 -19.51
N THR A 117 -33.69 -7.91 -18.30
CA THR A 117 -34.35 -6.65 -17.93
C THR A 117 -33.37 -5.48 -17.70
N GLY A 118 -32.07 -5.67 -17.89
CA GLY A 118 -31.09 -4.66 -17.51
C GLY A 118 -29.65 -5.16 -17.53
N TRP A 119 -28.87 -4.61 -16.60
CA TRP A 119 -27.46 -4.95 -16.41
C TRP A 119 -27.14 -5.06 -14.94
N LYS A 120 -26.39 -6.11 -14.58
CA LYS A 120 -25.85 -6.30 -13.24
C LYS A 120 -24.38 -5.93 -13.22
N ILE A 121 -23.93 -5.28 -12.16
CA ILE A 121 -22.53 -4.97 -11.91
C ILE A 121 -22.06 -5.84 -10.75
N SER A 122 -20.93 -6.54 -10.91
CA SER A 122 -20.25 -7.20 -9.81
C SER A 122 -18.81 -6.75 -9.74
N SER A 123 -18.31 -6.55 -8.54
CA SER A 123 -16.94 -6.11 -8.28
C SER A 123 -16.24 -7.07 -7.33
N ARG A 124 -14.93 -7.22 -7.51
CA ARG A 124 -14.02 -7.89 -6.59
C ARG A 124 -12.94 -6.90 -6.21
N MET A 125 -12.81 -6.67 -4.91
CA MET A 125 -11.73 -5.85 -4.38
C MET A 125 -10.50 -6.66 -4.07
N ASN A 126 -9.36 -6.01 -4.20
CA ASN A 126 -8.13 -6.38 -3.54
C ASN A 126 -7.64 -5.18 -2.74
N HIS A 127 -7.74 -5.24 -1.41
CA HIS A 127 -7.20 -4.18 -0.55
C HIS A 127 -5.71 -4.39 -0.36
N SER A 128 -4.92 -3.33 -0.50
CA SER A 128 -3.54 -3.38 0.00
C SER A 128 -3.54 -3.33 1.52
N CYS A 129 -2.50 -3.91 2.11
CA CYS A 129 -2.11 -3.64 3.49
C CYS A 129 -3.22 -3.88 4.54
N ILE A 130 -4.11 -4.85 4.32
CA ILE A 130 -5.13 -5.24 5.31
C ILE A 130 -4.43 -5.54 6.65
N ASP A 131 -4.98 -5.02 7.75
CA ASP A 131 -4.45 -5.18 9.11
C ASP A 131 -3.02 -4.63 9.33
N MET A 132 -2.52 -3.77 8.44
CA MET A 132 -1.21 -3.10 8.59
C MET A 132 -1.38 -1.68 9.15
N THR A 133 -0.27 -1.05 9.55
CA THR A 133 -0.29 0.27 10.22
C THR A 133 0.06 1.40 9.27
N ASP A 134 1.01 1.18 8.38
CA ASP A 134 1.48 2.18 7.43
C ASP A 134 1.67 1.54 6.05
N VAL A 135 1.67 2.37 5.00
CA VAL A 135 2.00 1.98 3.62
C VAL A 135 3.00 2.98 3.06
N ILE A 136 4.04 2.50 2.40
CA ILE A 136 4.97 3.34 1.65
C ILE A 136 4.69 3.14 0.17
N VAL A 137 4.47 4.24 -0.54
CA VAL A 137 4.42 4.28 -2.01
C VAL A 137 5.73 4.88 -2.49
N ARG A 138 6.51 4.11 -3.25
CA ARG A 138 7.81 4.54 -3.77
C ARG A 138 7.66 5.19 -5.14
N ALA A 139 8.66 5.97 -5.56
CA ALA A 139 8.68 6.62 -6.87
C ALA A 139 8.55 5.65 -8.06
N ASP A 140 8.94 4.39 -7.91
CA ASP A 140 8.77 3.35 -8.93
C ASP A 140 7.38 2.69 -8.93
N ASN A 141 6.45 3.21 -8.12
CA ASN A 141 5.11 2.69 -7.84
C ASN A 141 5.09 1.33 -7.13
N SER A 142 6.24 0.80 -6.69
CA SER A 142 6.23 -0.33 -5.76
C SER A 142 5.71 0.13 -4.41
N MET A 143 5.00 -0.77 -3.73
CA MET A 143 4.36 -0.48 -2.47
C MET A 143 4.68 -1.56 -1.44
N VAL A 144 4.96 -1.12 -0.22
CA VAL A 144 5.26 -1.99 0.93
C VAL A 144 4.37 -1.59 2.10
N CYS A 145 3.79 -2.59 2.75
CA CYS A 145 3.03 -2.39 3.97
C CYS A 145 3.92 -2.57 5.18
N LEU A 146 3.75 -1.74 6.19
CA LEU A 146 4.48 -1.81 7.43
C LEU A 146 3.56 -2.09 8.62
N MET A 147 4.06 -2.89 9.54
CA MET A 147 3.46 -3.12 10.84
C MET A 147 4.52 -2.90 11.90
N THR A 148 4.20 -2.09 12.89
CA THR A 148 5.17 -1.71 13.92
C THR A 148 4.74 -2.26 15.27
N PHE A 149 5.70 -2.80 16.01
CA PHE A 149 5.50 -3.27 17.38
C PHE A 149 6.44 -2.53 18.30
N ARG A 150 5.94 -2.15 19.47
CA ARG A 150 6.69 -1.45 20.50
C ARG A 150 6.52 -2.10 21.86
N THR A 151 7.43 -1.76 22.77
CA THR A 151 7.33 -2.07 24.20
C THR A 151 7.40 -0.79 25.01
N SER A 152 6.47 -0.63 25.96
CA SER A 152 6.50 0.44 26.97
C SER A 152 7.35 0.07 28.19
N THR A 153 7.93 -1.13 28.21
CA THR A 153 8.83 -1.59 29.28
C THR A 153 10.29 -1.34 28.90
N ALA A 154 11.19 -1.38 29.88
CA ALA A 154 12.63 -1.22 29.67
C ALA A 154 13.30 -2.40 28.93
N GLY A 155 12.53 -3.39 28.47
CA GLY A 155 13.04 -4.52 27.70
C GLY A 155 13.54 -4.12 26.31
N SER A 156 14.29 -5.02 25.69
CA SER A 156 14.78 -4.90 24.32
C SER A 156 14.30 -6.09 23.49
N PHE A 157 13.86 -5.83 22.27
CA PHE A 157 13.60 -6.88 21.31
C PHE A 157 14.92 -7.41 20.72
N SER A 158 15.05 -8.74 20.70
CA SER A 158 16.05 -9.41 19.86
C SER A 158 15.55 -9.52 18.43
N TYR A 159 16.46 -9.67 17.46
CA TYR A 159 16.12 -9.86 16.06
C TYR A 159 15.16 -11.05 15.87
N ASN A 160 15.49 -12.20 16.46
CA ASN A 160 14.69 -13.42 16.33
C ASN A 160 13.29 -13.24 16.94
N ARG A 161 13.19 -12.57 18.09
CA ARG A 161 11.89 -12.29 18.70
C ARG A 161 11.04 -11.34 17.85
N SER A 162 11.66 -10.31 17.28
CA SER A 162 10.99 -9.40 16.35
C SER A 162 10.45 -10.16 15.13
N LEU A 163 11.27 -11.01 14.51
CA LEU A 163 10.86 -11.81 13.36
C LEU A 163 9.73 -12.81 13.68
N GLU A 164 9.81 -13.48 14.83
CA GLU A 164 8.75 -14.38 15.30
C GLU A 164 7.41 -13.65 15.44
N LEU A 165 7.44 -12.43 15.99
CA LEU A 165 6.25 -11.59 16.16
C LEU A 165 5.69 -11.10 14.82
N CYS A 166 6.54 -10.72 13.86
CA CYS A 166 6.09 -10.42 12.49
C CYS A 166 5.32 -11.61 11.90
N LYS A 167 5.91 -12.82 11.96
CA LYS A 167 5.31 -14.04 11.41
C LYS A 167 3.99 -14.39 12.10
N SER A 168 3.87 -14.14 13.40
CA SER A 168 2.63 -14.35 14.15
C SER A 168 1.44 -13.50 13.66
N LYS A 169 1.71 -12.45 12.87
CA LYS A 169 0.70 -11.59 12.23
C LYS A 169 0.59 -11.80 10.71
N GLY A 170 1.15 -12.89 10.18
CA GLY A 170 1.14 -13.16 8.74
C GLY A 170 2.08 -12.25 7.94
N VAL A 171 3.09 -11.66 8.59
CA VAL A 171 4.13 -10.84 7.95
C VAL A 171 5.46 -11.57 8.02
N ASP A 172 6.01 -12.00 6.88
CA ASP A 172 7.14 -12.94 6.86
C ASP A 172 8.52 -12.31 7.08
N ALA A 173 8.61 -10.99 7.15
CA ALA A 173 9.89 -10.28 7.22
C ALA A 173 9.89 -9.08 8.17
N LEU A 174 11.08 -8.82 8.73
CA LEU A 174 11.44 -7.49 9.19
C LEU A 174 11.65 -6.57 7.98
N PHE A 175 11.53 -5.27 8.17
CA PHE A 175 11.62 -4.33 7.07
C PHE A 175 13.06 -4.11 6.60
N GLY A 176 13.33 -4.40 5.33
CA GLY A 176 14.57 -4.05 4.64
C GLY A 176 14.38 -2.77 3.82
N ALA A 177 14.83 -1.64 4.37
CA ALA A 177 14.74 -0.34 3.70
C ALA A 177 15.75 -0.26 2.53
N VAL A 178 15.30 0.30 1.40
CA VAL A 178 16.13 0.45 0.19
C VAL A 178 15.99 1.86 -0.38
N TYR A 179 14.78 2.39 -0.43
CA TYR A 179 14.44 3.63 -1.13
C TYR A 179 14.49 4.84 -0.19
N PRO A 180 14.69 6.07 -0.69
CA PRO A 180 14.67 7.26 0.15
C PRO A 180 13.34 7.44 0.92
N GLU A 181 12.21 7.08 0.31
CA GLU A 181 10.88 7.10 0.93
C GLU A 181 10.78 6.13 2.12
N ASP A 182 11.51 5.00 2.07
CA ASP A 182 11.56 4.06 3.18
C ASP A 182 12.17 4.72 4.42
N PHE A 183 13.22 5.52 4.26
CA PHE A 183 13.90 6.21 5.35
C PHE A 183 13.13 7.42 5.87
N GLU A 184 12.41 8.13 4.99
CA GLU A 184 11.49 9.20 5.38
C GLU A 184 10.37 8.63 6.27
N GLN A 185 9.69 7.58 5.83
CA GLN A 185 8.64 6.93 6.61
C GLN A 185 9.18 6.36 7.93
N LEU A 186 10.37 5.74 7.93
CA LEU A 186 10.98 5.21 9.15
C LEU A 186 11.32 6.30 10.16
N ALA A 187 11.65 7.51 9.72
CA ALA A 187 11.84 8.65 10.61
C ALA A 187 10.53 9.04 11.29
N GLU A 188 9.42 9.13 10.54
CA GLU A 188 8.09 9.45 11.07
C GLU A 188 7.58 8.38 12.04
N ILE A 189 7.69 7.11 11.65
CA ILE A 189 7.36 5.96 12.50
C ILE A 189 8.17 6.04 13.78
N GLY A 190 9.48 6.28 13.68
CA GLY A 190 10.33 6.35 14.85
C GLY A 190 9.97 7.47 15.83
N GLU A 191 9.62 8.67 15.34
CA GLU A 191 9.13 9.76 16.18
C GLU A 191 7.78 9.44 16.84
N ARG A 192 6.89 8.76 16.13
CA ARG A 192 5.63 8.28 16.71
C ARG A 192 5.86 7.23 17.79
N GLU A 193 6.63 6.18 17.50
CA GLU A 193 6.82 5.06 18.44
C GLU A 193 7.64 5.47 19.66
N ARG A 194 8.69 6.28 19.50
CA ARG A 194 9.58 6.65 20.63
C ARG A 194 8.84 7.46 21.72
N ASN A 195 7.74 8.11 21.38
CA ASN A 195 6.88 8.81 22.34
C ASN A 195 6.12 7.85 23.26
N GLU A 196 5.97 6.59 22.87
CA GLU A 196 5.24 5.57 23.60
C GLU A 196 6.15 4.47 24.18
N THR A 197 7.43 4.46 23.82
CA THR A 197 8.44 3.58 24.41
C THR A 197 8.93 4.09 25.77
N ALA A 198 9.50 3.20 26.60
CA ALA A 198 10.02 3.60 27.91
C ALA A 198 11.21 4.58 27.84
N ASN A 199 11.96 4.58 26.74
CA ASN A 199 13.08 5.47 26.50
C ASN A 199 13.00 6.08 25.10
N ARG A 200 12.96 7.41 25.02
CA ARG A 200 13.00 8.12 23.74
C ARG A 200 14.28 7.86 22.96
N ASN A 201 15.40 7.55 23.62
CA ASN A 201 16.63 7.13 22.96
C ASN A 201 16.64 5.61 22.86
N THR A 202 16.44 5.10 21.66
CA THR A 202 16.21 3.67 21.44
C THR A 202 16.68 3.24 20.06
N TYR A 203 16.75 1.93 19.85
CA TYR A 203 16.92 1.33 18.54
C TYR A 203 15.59 0.77 18.02
N ALA A 204 15.46 0.72 16.70
CA ALA A 204 14.45 -0.11 16.05
C ALA A 204 15.10 -1.29 15.35
N ARG A 205 14.51 -2.50 15.46
CA ARG A 205 14.94 -3.63 14.63
C ARG A 205 14.38 -3.50 13.22
N ILE A 206 15.29 -3.71 12.27
CA ILE A 206 15.04 -3.82 10.84
C ILE A 206 15.73 -5.08 10.33
N ASP A 207 15.49 -5.44 9.07
CA ASP A 207 16.12 -6.61 8.43
C ASP A 207 17.63 -6.40 8.21
N GLY A 208 18.38 -7.50 8.21
CA GLY A 208 19.81 -7.52 7.94
C GLY A 208 20.65 -8.10 9.08
N ILE A 209 21.14 -9.32 8.87
CA ILE A 209 22.11 -9.99 9.76
C ILE A 209 23.43 -10.17 9.02
N ARG A 210 24.55 -9.74 9.61
CA ARG A 210 25.89 -9.94 9.07
C ARG A 210 26.14 -11.43 8.85
N THR A 211 26.54 -11.77 7.63
CA THR A 211 26.88 -13.14 7.25
C THR A 211 28.05 -13.65 8.08
N LYS A 212 28.08 -14.97 8.35
CA LYS A 212 29.12 -15.62 9.16
C LYS A 212 30.54 -15.29 8.67
N ALA A 213 30.76 -15.26 7.35
CA ALA A 213 32.07 -14.93 6.76
C ALA A 213 32.50 -13.48 7.06
N CYS A 214 31.54 -12.56 7.17
CA CYS A 214 31.82 -11.14 7.39
C CYS A 214 31.95 -10.75 8.87
N GLN A 215 31.60 -11.63 9.82
CA GLN A 215 31.76 -11.35 11.25
C GLN A 215 33.24 -11.23 11.64
N SER A 216 34.12 -12.01 11.02
CA SER A 216 35.56 -11.96 11.28
C SER A 216 36.30 -10.87 10.48
N THR A 217 35.76 -10.45 9.33
CA THR A 217 36.40 -9.49 8.41
C THR A 217 35.44 -8.40 7.90
N PRO A 218 34.78 -7.65 8.80
CA PRO A 218 33.67 -6.76 8.43
C PRO A 218 34.08 -5.56 7.56
N ARG A 219 35.38 -5.27 7.46
CA ARG A 219 35.93 -4.10 6.76
C ARG A 219 36.27 -4.36 5.28
N THR A 220 36.11 -5.57 4.78
CA THR A 220 36.33 -5.82 3.35
C THR A 220 35.24 -5.15 2.52
N PRO A 221 35.50 -4.69 1.28
CA PRO A 221 34.47 -4.11 0.42
C PRO A 221 33.26 -5.01 0.23
N TYR A 222 33.47 -6.33 0.15
CA TYR A 222 32.39 -7.32 0.11
C TYR A 222 31.51 -7.25 1.37
N CYS A 223 32.12 -7.25 2.55
CA CYS A 223 31.40 -7.24 3.84
C CYS A 223 30.79 -5.88 4.22
N MET A 224 31.27 -4.80 3.60
CA MET A 224 30.69 -3.47 3.74
C MET A 224 29.52 -3.22 2.77
N SER A 225 29.32 -4.11 1.79
CA SER A 225 28.18 -4.07 0.87
C SER A 225 26.98 -4.85 1.43
N PRO A 226 25.79 -4.75 0.81
CA PRO A 226 24.65 -5.59 1.17
C PRO A 226 24.95 -7.10 1.13
N LYS A 227 25.89 -7.55 0.29
CA LYS A 227 26.34 -8.97 0.24
C LYS A 227 27.00 -9.44 1.53
N GLY A 228 27.43 -8.51 2.38
CA GLY A 228 27.95 -8.79 3.71
C GLY A 228 26.87 -9.22 4.72
N PHE A 229 25.60 -9.09 4.35
CA PHE A 229 24.43 -9.32 5.19
C PHE A 229 23.45 -10.28 4.51
N THR A 230 22.74 -11.04 5.34
CA THR A 230 21.57 -11.82 4.95
C THR A 230 20.33 -10.99 5.25
N PHE A 231 19.47 -10.86 4.24
CA PHE A 231 18.18 -10.21 4.33
C PHE A 231 17.07 -11.21 3.99
N LEU A 232 15.90 -11.00 4.57
CA LEU A 232 14.66 -11.70 4.23
C LEU A 232 14.00 -11.10 2.98
N SER A 233 14.24 -9.81 2.73
CA SER A 233 13.82 -9.08 1.54
C SER A 233 15.02 -8.65 0.68
N SER A 234 14.79 -8.29 -0.59
CA SER A 234 15.88 -7.86 -1.48
C SER A 234 16.36 -6.46 -1.11
N VAL A 235 17.58 -6.36 -0.57
CA VAL A 235 18.28 -5.09 -0.30
C VAL A 235 19.52 -5.02 -1.20
N PRO A 236 19.44 -4.40 -2.39
CA PRO A 236 20.54 -4.43 -3.37
C PRO A 236 21.62 -3.36 -3.14
N THR A 237 21.32 -2.32 -2.37
CA THR A 237 22.21 -1.17 -2.15
C THR A 237 22.09 -0.62 -0.73
N PHE A 238 23.14 0.09 -0.28
CA PHE A 238 23.14 0.89 0.96
C PHE A 238 23.24 2.39 0.68
N GLU A 239 22.98 2.83 -0.55
CA GLU A 239 23.14 4.22 -1.00
C GLU A 239 22.42 5.25 -0.11
N HIS A 240 21.20 4.92 0.34
CA HIS A 240 20.38 5.81 1.17
C HIS A 240 20.58 5.62 2.68
N TYR A 241 21.47 4.71 3.09
CA TYR A 241 21.71 4.43 4.50
C TYR A 241 22.56 5.54 5.13
N ASN A 242 21.97 6.36 5.98
CA ASN A 242 22.68 7.35 6.78
C ASN A 242 23.36 6.69 7.98
N TRP A 243 24.59 6.23 7.83
CA TRP A 243 25.28 5.47 8.87
C TRP A 243 25.71 6.31 10.09
N VAL A 244 25.70 5.70 11.27
CA VAL A 244 26.41 6.25 12.45
C VAL A 244 27.92 6.25 12.21
N THR A 245 28.45 5.11 11.73
CA THR A 245 29.85 4.97 11.32
C THR A 245 29.92 4.47 9.87
N ASN A 246 29.58 3.19 9.65
CA ASN A 246 29.36 2.54 8.36
C ASN A 246 28.95 1.07 8.63
N SER A 247 28.67 0.32 7.57
CA SER A 247 28.30 -1.11 7.63
C SER A 247 29.36 -2.05 8.22
N SER A 248 30.63 -1.62 8.38
CA SER A 248 31.67 -2.41 9.06
C SER A 248 31.67 -2.25 10.58
N ALA A 249 30.80 -1.39 11.13
CA ALA A 249 30.73 -1.14 12.58
C ALA A 249 30.59 -2.45 13.37
N MET A 250 31.44 -2.58 14.39
CA MET A 250 31.51 -3.73 15.28
C MET A 250 32.21 -3.29 16.58
N ALA A 251 31.45 -2.69 17.51
CA ALA A 251 31.99 -2.25 18.79
C ALA A 251 32.22 -3.43 19.73
N THR A 252 31.38 -4.46 19.60
CA THR A 252 31.54 -5.77 20.24
C THR A 252 31.54 -6.87 19.19
N ALA A 253 32.12 -8.03 19.49
CA ALA A 253 32.09 -9.20 18.60
C ALA A 253 30.66 -9.71 18.29
N ASN A 254 29.67 -9.27 19.08
CA ASN A 254 28.26 -9.66 18.92
C ASN A 254 27.48 -8.71 18.01
N ASP A 255 28.07 -7.60 17.55
CA ASP A 255 27.40 -6.58 16.73
C ASP A 255 27.25 -7.06 15.28
N ASN A 256 26.11 -7.69 14.99
CA ASN A 256 25.86 -8.36 13.72
C ASN A 256 24.50 -8.03 13.11
N CYS A 257 23.62 -7.25 13.74
CA CYS A 257 22.31 -6.92 13.19
C CYS A 257 22.19 -5.42 12.89
N LEU A 258 21.57 -5.10 11.76
CA LEU A 258 21.22 -3.73 11.43
C LEU A 258 20.14 -3.20 12.37
N VAL A 259 20.26 -1.93 12.76
CA VAL A 259 19.26 -1.23 13.56
C VAL A 259 19.13 0.21 13.08
N LEU A 260 17.93 0.78 13.25
CA LEU A 260 17.76 2.24 13.21
C LEU A 260 18.09 2.83 14.57
N VAL A 261 18.70 4.01 14.56
CA VAL A 261 19.17 4.72 15.75
C VAL A 261 18.37 5.99 15.93
N PHE A 262 17.61 6.05 17.02
CA PHE A 262 16.88 7.23 17.46
C PHE A 262 17.55 7.76 18.73
N ASN A 263 18.27 8.86 18.62
CA ASN A 263 19.04 9.43 19.74
C ASN A 263 18.90 10.96 19.77
N GLY A 264 18.23 11.48 20.79
CA GLY A 264 17.88 12.90 20.88
C GLY A 264 17.04 13.32 19.68
N ASN A 265 17.22 14.55 19.20
CA ASN A 265 16.54 15.08 18.02
C ASN A 265 17.39 14.93 16.73
N ASN A 266 18.37 14.02 16.74
CA ASN A 266 19.19 13.78 15.57
C ASN A 266 18.38 13.04 14.50
N ALA A 267 18.69 13.30 13.22
CA ALA A 267 18.15 12.52 12.12
C ALA A 267 18.39 11.02 12.33
N VAL A 268 17.42 10.20 11.92
CA VAL A 268 17.53 8.74 12.01
C VAL A 268 18.77 8.25 11.28
N LYS A 269 19.49 7.32 11.90
CA LYS A 269 20.70 6.70 11.34
C LYS A 269 20.61 5.19 11.37
N VAL A 270 21.45 4.53 10.59
CA VAL A 270 21.64 3.07 10.64
C VAL A 270 22.95 2.74 11.34
N ASP A 271 22.94 1.69 12.16
CA ASP A 271 24.14 1.16 12.79
C ASP A 271 24.09 -0.38 12.84
N VAL A 272 25.20 -1.00 13.25
CA VAL A 272 25.28 -2.44 13.50
C VAL A 272 25.40 -2.67 15.01
N LYS A 273 24.51 -3.50 15.54
CA LYS A 273 24.40 -3.78 16.98
C LYS A 273 24.11 -5.25 17.25
N SER A 274 24.19 -5.64 18.52
CA SER A 274 23.90 -7.01 18.92
C SER A 274 22.49 -7.42 18.51
N CYS A 275 22.36 -8.60 17.90
CA CYS A 275 21.08 -9.20 17.54
C CYS A 275 20.22 -9.53 18.77
N GLU A 276 20.84 -9.79 19.92
CA GLU A 276 20.14 -10.16 21.17
C GLU A 276 19.67 -8.94 21.97
N GLY A 277 20.31 -7.77 21.79
CA GLY A 277 19.93 -6.52 22.46
C GLY A 277 20.58 -6.30 23.84
N ASN A 278 20.90 -7.36 24.58
CA ASN A 278 21.42 -7.26 25.96
C ASN A 278 22.79 -6.56 26.08
N PHE A 279 23.55 -6.45 24.99
CA PHE A 279 24.87 -5.82 24.96
C PHE A 279 24.85 -4.40 24.37
N ASN A 280 23.66 -3.90 24.03
CA ASN A 280 23.53 -2.66 23.30
C ASN A 280 23.54 -1.46 24.25
N PRO A 281 24.15 -0.32 23.84
CA PRO A 281 24.09 0.92 24.62
C PRO A 281 22.67 1.47 24.81
N LEU A 282 21.77 1.18 23.86
CA LEU A 282 20.35 1.52 23.90
C LEU A 282 19.52 0.25 23.70
N PRO A 283 18.38 0.10 24.38
CA PRO A 283 17.46 -1.01 24.11
C PRO A 283 16.80 -0.82 22.75
N ALA A 284 16.54 -1.92 22.03
CA ALA A 284 15.69 -1.89 20.85
C ALA A 284 14.22 -2.01 21.26
N GLN A 285 13.52 -0.90 21.43
CA GLN A 285 12.17 -0.89 22.04
C GLN A 285 11.03 -0.99 21.03
N PHE A 286 11.34 -0.99 19.74
CA PHE A 286 10.38 -1.29 18.70
C PHE A 286 11.04 -1.97 17.51
N PHE A 287 10.23 -2.47 16.59
CA PHE A 287 10.68 -3.07 15.34
C PHE A 287 9.62 -2.92 14.27
N VAL A 288 10.07 -2.97 13.02
CA VAL A 288 9.23 -2.75 11.85
C VAL A 288 9.20 -4.03 11.02
N CYS A 289 8.01 -4.59 10.86
CA CYS A 289 7.72 -5.71 9.98
C CYS A 289 7.27 -5.19 8.61
N SER A 290 7.46 -5.97 7.55
CA SER A 290 7.00 -5.57 6.22
C SER A 290 6.56 -6.73 5.34
N ARG A 291 5.63 -6.45 4.43
CA ARG A 291 5.28 -7.33 3.29
C ARG A 291 4.94 -6.49 2.05
N PRO A 292 5.00 -7.07 0.84
CA PRO A 292 4.47 -6.40 -0.36
C PRO A 292 3.02 -5.96 -0.17
N ALA A 293 2.63 -4.85 -0.79
CA ALA A 293 1.26 -4.35 -0.71
C ALA A 293 0.22 -5.23 -1.38
N TRP A 294 0.64 -5.96 -2.40
CA TRP A 294 -0.21 -6.82 -3.19
C TRP A 294 0.33 -8.24 -3.09
N GLU A 295 -0.50 -9.15 -2.57
CA GLU A 295 -0.28 -10.58 -2.70
C GLU A 295 -0.70 -10.98 -4.12
N ASN A 296 0.21 -11.64 -4.85
CA ASN A 296 -0.09 -12.21 -6.17
C ASN A 296 -1.01 -13.43 -6.04
#